data_AF-A0A954Y8G0-F1
#
_entry.id   AF-A0A954Y8G0-F1
#
_cell.length_a   1.000
_cell.length_b   1.000
_cell.length_c   1.000
_cell.angle_alpha   90.00
_cell.angle_beta   90.00
_cell.angle_gamma   90.00
#
_symmetry.space_group_name_H-M   'P 1'
#
loop_
_entity.id
_entity.type
_entity.pdbx_description
1 polymer ?
#
loop_
_entity_poly.entity_id
_entity_poly.type
_entity_poly.pdbx_seq_one_letter_code
_entity_poly.pdbx_strand_id
1 'polypeptide(L)'
;MAAFPDVQRIPFEGPGSRNPLAFRHYNADEVVEGKTMRDHLRFSVVYWHTFRGAGADPFGPGTMVRPWDDGSDSVQNAQNRVRAAFEFIEKLGAPYYAFHDRDVAPEGASLSESNANLDAVVAVLKEEQQRTGVKLLWGTANLFSNPRYMHGAATSCNADVFAFAAAQVKKALEVTLELGGEGYVFWGGREGYQTLWNTDLRREQANLARFFHMAVDYAKEIGF
;
A
#
# COMPACT_ATOMS: atom_id res chain seq x y z
N MET A 1 -10.51 -5.43 20.61
CA MET A 1 -10.21 -6.87 20.84
C MET A 1 -9.07 -7.23 19.90
N ALA A 2 -8.13 -8.08 20.30
CA ALA A 2 -7.02 -8.48 19.43
C ALA A 2 -7.55 -9.23 18.20
N ALA A 3 -7.04 -8.91 17.02
CA ALA A 3 -7.37 -9.57 15.76
C ALA A 3 -6.78 -10.99 15.67
N PHE A 4 -5.65 -11.24 16.33
CA PHE A 4 -4.95 -12.53 16.33
C PHE A 4 -4.68 -13.03 17.77
N PRO A 5 -5.72 -13.30 18.58
CA PRO A 5 -5.55 -13.56 20.03
C PRO A 5 -4.65 -14.77 20.34
N ASP A 6 -4.63 -15.77 19.46
CA ASP A 6 -3.87 -17.02 19.64
C ASP A 6 -2.43 -16.94 19.12
N VAL A 7 -2.05 -15.82 18.50
CA VAL A 7 -0.70 -15.61 17.97
C VAL A 7 0.03 -14.58 18.83
N GLN A 8 1.13 -15.01 19.44
CA GLN A 8 2.05 -14.11 20.13
C GLN A 8 3.07 -13.51 19.14
N ARG A 9 3.93 -12.60 19.62
CA ARG A 9 5.06 -12.13 18.81
C ARG A 9 5.94 -13.32 18.41
N ILE A 10 6.28 -13.42 17.13
CA ILE A 10 7.01 -14.55 16.56
C ILE A 10 8.47 -14.50 17.05
N PRO A 11 8.94 -15.48 17.83
CA PRO A 11 10.31 -15.51 18.34
C PRO A 11 11.28 -16.09 17.31
N PHE A 12 12.57 -15.88 17.52
CA PHE A 12 13.62 -16.66 16.88
C PHE A 12 13.97 -17.88 17.74
N GLU A 13 13.94 -19.08 17.16
CA GLU A 13 14.27 -20.34 17.85
C GLU A 13 15.39 -21.13 17.16
N GLY A 14 15.92 -20.62 16.05
CA GLY A 14 17.05 -21.22 15.34
C GLY A 14 16.69 -22.39 14.40
N PRO A 15 17.67 -22.89 13.64
CA PRO A 15 17.44 -23.78 12.48
C PRO A 15 16.91 -25.16 12.85
N GLY A 16 17.11 -25.59 14.10
CA GLY A 16 16.59 -26.88 14.60
C GLY A 16 15.12 -26.85 15.05
N SER A 17 14.50 -25.67 15.14
CA SER A 17 13.13 -25.56 15.63
C SER A 17 12.12 -26.23 14.69
N ARG A 18 11.14 -26.93 15.28
CA ARG A 18 9.97 -27.46 14.59
C ARG A 18 8.72 -26.61 14.80
N ASN A 19 8.79 -25.55 15.62
CA ASN A 19 7.69 -24.63 15.83
C ASN A 19 7.38 -23.91 14.51
N PRO A 20 6.15 -24.01 13.96
CA PRO A 20 5.78 -23.31 12.73
C PRO A 20 5.60 -21.80 12.94
N LEU A 21 5.45 -21.34 14.18
CA LEU A 21 5.28 -19.93 14.56
C LEU A 21 6.55 -19.40 15.24
N ALA A 22 7.71 -19.79 14.75
CA ALA A 22 9.01 -19.23 15.13
C ALA A 22 9.93 -19.09 13.91
N PHE A 23 10.77 -18.05 13.92
CA PHE A 23 11.82 -17.89 12.93
C PHE A 23 12.95 -18.88 13.17
N ARG A 24 13.34 -19.58 12.10
CA ARG A 24 14.47 -20.52 12.11
C ARG A 24 15.80 -19.88 11.74
N HIS A 25 15.75 -18.81 10.95
CA HIS A 25 16.94 -18.15 10.39
C HIS A 25 16.93 -16.63 10.55
N TYR A 26 15.77 -16.03 10.78
CA TYR A 26 15.69 -14.58 10.96
C TYR A 26 15.82 -14.23 12.45
N ASN A 27 17.03 -13.87 12.85
CA ASN A 27 17.28 -13.18 14.10
C ASN A 27 17.50 -11.70 13.80
N ALA A 28 16.52 -10.86 14.12
CA ALA A 28 16.52 -9.45 13.74
C ALA A 28 17.76 -8.67 14.21
N ASP A 29 18.32 -9.05 15.37
CA ASP A 29 19.46 -8.35 16.00
C ASP A 29 20.81 -9.03 15.69
N GLU A 30 20.83 -10.15 14.95
CA GLU A 30 22.07 -10.79 14.51
C GLU A 30 22.82 -9.88 13.54
N VAL A 31 24.11 -9.64 13.83
CA VAL A 31 24.98 -8.81 13.00
C VAL A 31 25.63 -9.69 11.93
N VAL A 32 25.38 -9.35 10.67
CA VAL A 32 25.99 -9.96 9.50
C VAL A 32 26.75 -8.88 8.75
N GLU A 33 28.05 -9.04 8.53
CA GLU A 33 28.88 -8.07 7.80
C GLU A 33 28.69 -6.61 8.30
N GLY A 34 28.60 -6.43 9.62
CA GLY A 34 28.54 -5.12 10.27
C GLY A 34 27.17 -4.42 10.30
N LYS A 35 26.08 -5.07 9.84
CA LYS A 35 24.70 -4.57 10.04
C LYS A 35 23.80 -5.66 10.60
N THR A 36 22.75 -5.26 11.31
CA THR A 36 21.75 -6.22 11.80
C THR A 36 21.00 -6.85 10.62
N MET A 37 20.50 -8.07 10.75
CA MET A 37 19.64 -8.68 9.72
C MET A 37 18.41 -7.81 9.44
N ARG A 38 17.85 -7.14 10.46
CA ARG A 38 16.74 -6.19 10.29
C ARG A 38 17.09 -5.07 9.30
N ASP A 39 18.29 -4.50 9.43
CA ASP A 39 18.75 -3.38 8.60
C ASP A 39 19.17 -3.82 7.19
N HIS A 40 19.63 -5.06 7.04
CA HIS A 40 19.89 -5.65 5.71
C HIS A 40 18.60 -5.94 4.97
N LEU A 41 17.64 -6.61 5.63
CA LEU A 41 16.48 -7.19 4.97
C LEU A 41 15.32 -6.21 4.83
N ARG A 42 15.14 -5.33 5.82
CA ARG A 42 14.14 -4.25 5.83
C ARG A 42 12.74 -4.75 5.39
N PHE A 43 12.32 -5.88 5.95
CA PHE A 43 11.06 -6.52 5.55
C PHE A 43 9.87 -5.57 5.67
N SER A 44 9.02 -5.60 4.64
CA SER A 44 7.80 -4.80 4.55
C SER A 44 6.59 -5.70 4.33
N VAL A 45 5.54 -5.49 5.13
CA VAL A 45 4.23 -6.13 4.90
C VAL A 45 3.44 -5.31 3.89
N VAL A 46 2.94 -5.97 2.85
CA VAL A 46 2.16 -5.32 1.79
C VAL A 46 0.67 -5.35 2.11
N TYR A 47 0.04 -4.18 2.21
CA TYR A 47 -1.31 -4.06 2.76
C TYR A 47 -2.38 -4.74 1.88
N TRP A 48 -2.27 -4.60 0.55
CA TRP A 48 -3.26 -5.12 -0.40
C TRP A 48 -3.42 -6.65 -0.31
N HIS A 49 -2.33 -7.41 -0.24
CA HIS A 49 -2.46 -8.88 -0.15
C HIS A 49 -2.85 -9.34 1.25
N THR A 50 -2.29 -8.74 2.29
CA THR A 50 -2.47 -9.24 3.66
C THR A 50 -3.83 -8.85 4.26
N PHE A 51 -4.31 -7.64 4.00
CA PHE A 51 -5.50 -7.09 4.67
C PHE A 51 -6.66 -6.73 3.75
N ARG A 52 -6.46 -6.66 2.42
CA ARG A 52 -7.55 -6.44 1.45
C ARG A 52 -7.86 -7.66 0.59
N GLY A 53 -6.87 -8.50 0.32
CA GLY A 53 -7.01 -9.71 -0.49
C GLY A 53 -8.01 -10.69 0.15
N ALA A 54 -9.16 -10.87 -0.50
CA ALA A 54 -10.20 -11.78 -0.05
C ALA A 54 -10.10 -13.19 -0.67
N GLY A 55 -9.07 -13.46 -1.50
CA GLY A 55 -8.89 -14.74 -2.18
C GLY A 55 -9.82 -14.97 -3.36
N ALA A 56 -10.44 -13.91 -3.89
CA ALA A 56 -11.20 -13.99 -5.14
C ALA A 56 -10.27 -14.17 -6.33
N ASP A 57 -10.76 -14.81 -7.38
CA ASP A 57 -10.05 -15.02 -8.64
C ASP A 57 -11.02 -14.81 -9.84
N PRO A 58 -10.56 -14.89 -11.10
CA PRO A 58 -11.43 -14.69 -12.26
C PRO A 58 -12.60 -15.69 -12.39
N PHE A 59 -12.64 -16.76 -11.59
CA PHE A 59 -13.60 -17.86 -11.67
C PHE A 59 -14.45 -18.02 -10.41
N GLY A 60 -14.18 -17.28 -9.33
CA GLY A 60 -14.91 -17.44 -8.08
C GLY A 60 -14.80 -16.27 -7.10
N PRO A 61 -15.74 -16.18 -6.14
CA PRO A 61 -15.76 -15.13 -5.12
C PRO A 61 -14.65 -15.34 -4.08
N GLY A 62 -14.44 -14.31 -3.25
CA GLY A 62 -13.52 -14.39 -2.12
C GLY A 62 -13.91 -15.49 -1.12
N THR A 63 -12.90 -16.15 -0.57
CA THR A 63 -13.04 -17.27 0.38
C THR A 63 -12.55 -16.91 1.78
N MET A 64 -11.82 -15.81 1.91
CA MET A 64 -11.16 -15.40 3.14
C MET A 64 -12.12 -14.66 4.06
N VAL A 65 -12.47 -15.28 5.19
CA VAL A 65 -13.23 -14.63 6.27
C VAL A 65 -12.25 -14.02 7.28
N ARG A 66 -12.41 -12.73 7.59
CA ARG A 66 -11.53 -11.96 8.47
C ARG A 66 -12.33 -11.41 9.66
N PRO A 67 -12.16 -11.93 10.90
CA PRO A 67 -12.97 -11.54 12.05
C PRO A 67 -12.92 -10.05 12.43
N TRP A 68 -11.87 -9.34 12.03
CA TRP A 68 -11.66 -7.92 12.29
C TRP A 68 -12.19 -6.99 11.18
N ASP A 69 -12.78 -7.57 10.13
CA ASP A 69 -13.29 -6.84 8.96
C ASP A 69 -14.79 -7.10 8.83
N ASP A 70 -15.60 -6.03 8.89
CA ASP A 70 -17.05 -6.16 8.76
C ASP A 70 -17.54 -6.22 7.30
N GLY A 71 -16.61 -6.17 6.34
CA GLY A 71 -16.88 -6.22 4.90
C GLY A 71 -17.44 -4.93 4.30
N SER A 72 -17.74 -3.91 5.11
CA SER A 72 -18.20 -2.61 4.60
C SER A 72 -17.04 -1.80 4.02
N ASP A 73 -17.34 -0.94 3.04
CA ASP A 73 -16.40 0.05 2.51
C ASP A 73 -16.46 1.36 3.33
N SER A 74 -16.68 1.25 4.65
CA SER A 74 -16.76 2.41 5.54
C SER A 74 -15.38 2.84 6.02
N VAL A 75 -15.22 4.14 6.31
CA VAL A 75 -14.01 4.68 6.94
C VAL A 75 -13.74 4.00 8.28
N GLN A 76 -14.78 3.71 9.07
CA GLN A 76 -14.63 3.03 10.35
C GLN A 76 -14.04 1.62 10.19
N ASN A 77 -14.53 0.84 9.21
CA ASN A 77 -13.98 -0.49 8.95
C ASN A 77 -12.54 -0.41 8.43
N ALA A 78 -12.24 0.56 7.57
CA ALA A 78 -10.87 0.83 7.13
C ALA A 78 -9.92 1.14 8.32
N GLN A 79 -10.34 1.97 9.27
CA GLN A 79 -9.58 2.24 10.48
C GLN A 79 -9.43 1.00 11.39
N ASN A 80 -10.45 0.15 11.49
CA ASN A 80 -10.36 -1.12 12.23
C ASN A 80 -9.32 -2.06 11.59
N ARG A 81 -9.30 -2.12 10.25
CA ARG A 81 -8.32 -2.89 9.48
C ARG A 81 -6.89 -2.38 9.70
N VAL A 82 -6.68 -1.07 9.83
CA VAL A 82 -5.36 -0.52 10.18
C VAL A 82 -4.87 -1.07 11.53
N ARG A 83 -5.73 -1.10 12.55
CA ARG A 83 -5.36 -1.60 13.88
C ARG A 83 -5.02 -3.10 13.84
N ALA A 84 -5.80 -3.89 13.11
CA ALA A 84 -5.49 -5.30 12.87
C ALA A 84 -4.17 -5.47 12.10
N ALA A 85 -3.90 -4.59 11.13
CA ALA A 85 -2.66 -4.62 10.37
C ALA A 85 -1.44 -4.36 11.23
N PHE A 86 -1.48 -3.34 12.10
CA PHE A 86 -0.36 -3.04 12.98
C PHE A 86 -0.16 -4.07 14.08
N GLU A 87 -1.23 -4.71 14.59
CA GLU A 87 -1.08 -5.89 15.47
C GLU A 87 -0.32 -7.01 14.76
N PHE A 88 -0.66 -7.32 13.51
CA PHE A 88 0.03 -8.35 12.72
C PHE A 88 1.49 -8.00 12.47
N ILE A 89 1.78 -6.77 12.04
CA ILE A 89 3.13 -6.30 11.72
C ILE A 89 4.02 -6.34 12.98
N GLU A 90 3.48 -5.89 14.13
CA GLU A 90 4.15 -5.92 15.43
C GLU A 90 4.47 -7.36 15.88
N LYS A 91 3.50 -8.27 15.74
CA LYS A 91 3.71 -9.69 16.07
C LYS A 91 4.72 -10.36 15.15
N LEU A 92 4.72 -10.03 13.86
CA LEU A 92 5.71 -10.53 12.90
C LEU A 92 7.11 -9.94 13.15
N GLY A 93 7.20 -8.75 13.77
CA GLY A 93 8.45 -8.03 13.97
C GLY A 93 9.00 -7.40 12.68
N ALA A 94 8.13 -7.11 11.70
CA ALA A 94 8.52 -6.45 10.47
C ALA A 94 8.67 -4.92 10.70
N PRO A 95 9.80 -4.30 10.28
CA PRO A 95 10.03 -2.87 10.50
C PRO A 95 9.18 -1.97 9.62
N TYR A 96 8.68 -2.48 8.49
CA TYR A 96 8.00 -1.68 7.48
C TYR A 96 6.63 -2.22 7.03
N TYR A 97 5.85 -1.33 6.43
CA TYR A 97 4.70 -1.67 5.59
C TYR A 97 4.68 -0.84 4.30
N ALA A 98 3.85 -1.24 3.34
CA ALA A 98 3.60 -0.52 2.10
C ALA A 98 2.12 -0.62 1.71
N PHE A 99 1.57 0.41 1.05
CA PHE A 99 0.15 0.44 0.66
C PHE A 99 -0.10 1.24 -0.63
N HIS A 100 -1.18 0.90 -1.34
CA HIS A 100 -1.86 1.85 -2.22
C HIS A 100 -2.93 2.61 -1.43
N ASP A 101 -3.15 3.87 -1.77
CA ASP A 101 -4.20 4.71 -1.18
C ASP A 101 -5.58 4.01 -1.08
N ARG A 102 -6.02 3.29 -2.12
CA ARG A 102 -7.28 2.53 -2.15
C ARG A 102 -7.27 1.20 -1.39
N ASP A 103 -6.12 0.77 -0.88
CA ASP A 103 -6.04 -0.39 0.01
C ASP A 103 -6.43 0.00 1.44
N VAL A 104 -5.98 1.18 1.86
CA VAL A 104 -6.15 1.66 3.23
C VAL A 104 -7.46 2.42 3.42
N ALA A 105 -7.95 3.15 2.41
CA ALA A 105 -9.17 3.96 2.54
C ALA A 105 -10.16 3.72 1.39
N PRO A 106 -11.48 3.79 1.68
CA PRO A 106 -12.53 3.65 0.66
C PRO A 106 -12.60 4.89 -0.23
N GLU A 107 -12.94 4.68 -1.50
CA GLU A 107 -13.23 5.79 -2.42
C GLU A 107 -14.61 6.37 -2.10
N GLY A 108 -14.74 7.70 -2.15
CA GLY A 108 -16.02 8.39 -1.96
C GLY A 108 -16.76 8.63 -3.28
N ALA A 109 -17.91 9.32 -3.22
CA ALA A 109 -18.65 9.71 -4.42
C ALA A 109 -17.96 10.84 -5.21
N SER A 110 -16.95 11.48 -4.64
CA SER A 110 -16.16 12.53 -5.25
C SER A 110 -14.67 12.44 -4.89
N LEU A 111 -13.82 13.17 -5.61
CA LEU A 111 -12.40 13.27 -5.28
C LEU A 111 -12.20 13.89 -3.89
N SER A 112 -12.97 14.92 -3.53
CA SER A 112 -12.87 15.57 -2.22
C SER A 112 -13.27 14.64 -1.09
N GLU A 113 -14.34 13.87 -1.26
CA GLU A 113 -14.77 12.86 -0.29
C GLU A 113 -13.74 11.72 -0.18
N SER A 114 -13.21 11.26 -1.31
CA SER A 114 -12.14 10.24 -1.33
C SER A 114 -10.90 10.70 -0.56
N ASN A 115 -10.51 11.97 -0.72
CA ASN A 115 -9.37 12.56 -0.02
C ASN A 115 -9.67 12.67 1.49
N ALA A 116 -10.87 13.09 1.86
CA ALA A 116 -11.29 13.18 3.27
C ALA A 116 -11.32 11.80 3.95
N ASN A 117 -11.78 10.77 3.25
CA ASN A 117 -11.75 9.39 3.72
C ASN A 117 -10.31 8.91 3.95
N LEU A 118 -9.41 9.20 3.00
CA LEU A 118 -7.99 8.86 3.13
C LEU A 118 -7.37 9.57 4.34
N ASP A 119 -7.62 10.87 4.52
CA ASP A 119 -7.11 11.65 5.65
C ASP A 119 -7.54 11.07 7.01
N ALA A 120 -8.79 10.65 7.13
CA ALA A 120 -9.31 10.03 8.34
C ALA A 120 -8.63 8.67 8.67
N VAL A 121 -8.21 7.91 7.66
CA VAL A 121 -7.46 6.65 7.87
C VAL A 121 -5.98 6.92 8.14
N VAL A 122 -5.40 7.92 7.48
CA VAL A 122 -4.00 8.34 7.65
C VAL A 122 -3.73 8.80 9.07
N ALA A 123 -4.69 9.48 9.72
CA ALA A 123 -4.60 9.79 11.14
C ALA A 123 -4.37 8.55 12.00
N VAL A 124 -5.11 7.46 11.76
CA VAL A 124 -4.96 6.19 12.49
C VAL A 124 -3.67 5.47 12.13
N LEU A 125 -3.25 5.50 10.86
CA LEU A 125 -1.94 4.96 10.45
C LEU A 125 -0.81 5.64 11.24
N LYS A 126 -0.87 6.97 11.35
CA LYS A 126 0.12 7.78 12.08
C LYS A 126 0.14 7.47 13.57
N GLU A 127 -1.03 7.33 14.20
CA GLU A 127 -1.16 6.89 15.60
C GLU A 127 -0.52 5.51 15.81
N GLU A 128 -0.77 4.55 14.92
CA GLU A 128 -0.23 3.20 15.03
C GLU A 128 1.29 3.15 14.74
N GLN A 129 1.80 3.97 13.81
CA GLN A 129 3.25 4.14 13.62
C GLN A 129 3.92 4.69 14.89
N GLN A 130 3.31 5.67 15.55
CA GLN A 130 3.83 6.21 16.82
C GLN A 130 3.80 5.17 17.95
N ARG A 131 2.72 4.37 18.03
CA ARG A 131 2.57 3.33 19.06
C ARG A 131 3.59 2.21 18.91
N THR A 132 3.88 1.79 17.68
CA THR A 132 4.64 0.57 17.39
C THR A 132 6.09 0.82 16.96
N GLY A 133 6.38 2.00 16.43
CA GLY A 133 7.65 2.31 15.76
C GLY A 133 7.79 1.71 14.36
N VAL A 134 6.75 1.03 13.84
CA VAL A 134 6.70 0.55 12.45
C VAL A 134 6.68 1.75 11.51
N LYS A 135 7.40 1.64 10.38
CA LYS A 135 7.57 2.74 9.42
C LYS A 135 6.92 2.43 8.08
N LEU A 136 6.57 3.47 7.34
CA LEU A 136 6.14 3.33 5.95
C LEU A 136 7.39 3.17 5.07
N LEU A 137 7.51 2.07 4.32
CA LEU A 137 8.60 1.96 3.34
C LEU A 137 8.26 2.79 2.10
N TRP A 138 7.05 2.62 1.58
CA TRP A 138 6.54 3.43 0.48
C TRP A 138 5.02 3.42 0.42
N GLY A 139 4.45 4.52 -0.04
CA GLY A 139 3.08 4.62 -0.50
C GLY A 139 3.00 4.66 -2.03
N THR A 140 1.82 4.45 -2.57
CA THR A 140 1.53 4.58 -4.00
C THR A 140 0.05 4.84 -4.26
N ALA A 141 -0.31 5.20 -5.49
CA ALA A 141 -1.70 5.34 -5.92
C ALA A 141 -2.17 4.10 -6.69
N ASN A 142 -3.32 3.54 -6.34
CA ASN A 142 -3.98 2.53 -7.17
C ASN A 142 -4.68 3.21 -8.35
N LEU A 143 -3.97 3.24 -9.48
CA LEU A 143 -4.44 3.80 -10.74
C LEU A 143 -4.89 2.72 -11.75
N PHE A 144 -5.40 1.59 -11.26
CA PHE A 144 -5.65 0.43 -12.13
C PHE A 144 -6.92 -0.37 -11.81
N SER A 145 -7.45 -0.26 -10.59
CA SER A 145 -8.65 -0.99 -10.18
C SER A 145 -9.95 -0.33 -10.62
N ASN A 146 -10.08 1.00 -10.45
CA ASN A 146 -11.33 1.69 -10.77
C ASN A 146 -11.61 1.66 -12.29
N PRO A 147 -12.87 1.45 -12.74
CA PRO A 147 -13.23 1.44 -14.16
C PRO A 147 -12.75 2.66 -14.97
N ARG A 148 -12.59 3.83 -14.35
CA ARG A 148 -12.07 5.03 -15.03
C ARG A 148 -10.70 4.81 -15.68
N TYR A 149 -9.90 3.88 -15.13
CA TYR A 149 -8.54 3.57 -15.60
C TYR A 149 -8.50 2.45 -16.63
N MET A 150 -9.64 1.97 -17.14
CA MET A 150 -9.67 0.83 -18.09
C MET A 150 -8.83 1.05 -19.36
N HIS A 151 -8.57 2.31 -19.74
CA HIS A 151 -7.79 2.69 -20.92
C HIS A 151 -6.45 3.35 -20.54
N GLY A 152 -5.93 3.09 -19.34
CA GLY A 152 -4.74 3.74 -18.81
C GLY A 152 -5.07 4.90 -17.88
N ALA A 153 -4.07 5.35 -17.14
CA ALA A 153 -4.17 6.49 -16.23
C ALA A 153 -3.42 7.68 -16.82
N ALA A 154 -2.10 7.71 -16.71
CA ALA A 154 -1.28 8.70 -17.41
C ALA A 154 -1.17 8.41 -18.92
N THR A 155 -1.35 7.17 -19.35
CA THR A 155 -1.43 6.80 -20.78
C THR A 155 -2.85 6.87 -21.34
N SER A 156 -3.82 7.37 -20.57
CA SER A 156 -5.21 7.39 -21.03
C SER A 156 -5.40 8.19 -22.32
N CYS A 157 -6.27 7.68 -23.19
CA CYS A 157 -6.76 8.45 -24.34
C CYS A 157 -7.72 9.59 -23.94
N ASN A 158 -8.18 9.63 -22.69
CA ASN A 158 -9.03 10.67 -22.12
C ASN A 158 -8.22 11.58 -21.16
N ALA A 159 -8.15 12.88 -21.48
CA ALA A 159 -7.43 13.86 -20.66
C ALA A 159 -8.02 14.05 -19.26
N ASP A 160 -9.31 13.83 -19.07
CA ASP A 160 -9.95 13.92 -17.74
C ASP A 160 -9.46 12.80 -16.81
N VAL A 161 -9.20 11.61 -17.38
CA VAL A 161 -8.63 10.48 -16.63
C VAL A 161 -7.18 10.77 -16.25
N PHE A 162 -6.39 11.37 -17.16
CA PHE A 162 -5.04 11.85 -16.84
C PHE A 162 -5.06 12.83 -15.67
N ALA A 163 -5.96 13.82 -15.71
CA ALA A 163 -6.08 14.83 -14.66
C ALA A 163 -6.50 14.21 -13.32
N PHE A 164 -7.44 13.27 -13.32
CA PHE A 164 -7.86 12.56 -12.11
C PHE A 164 -6.70 11.72 -11.52
N ALA A 165 -5.96 11.00 -12.37
CA ALA A 165 -4.79 10.23 -11.95
C ALA A 165 -3.72 11.13 -11.31
N ALA A 166 -3.48 12.31 -11.88
CA ALA A 166 -2.53 13.28 -11.35
C ALA A 166 -2.97 13.80 -9.98
N ALA A 167 -4.26 14.08 -9.81
CA ALA A 167 -4.81 14.49 -8.53
C ALA A 167 -4.71 13.39 -7.45
N GLN A 168 -4.91 12.13 -7.82
CA GLN A 168 -4.75 11.00 -6.91
C GLN A 168 -3.28 10.79 -6.52
N VAL A 169 -2.34 10.88 -7.47
CA VAL A 169 -0.89 10.80 -7.18
C VAL A 169 -0.42 11.95 -6.30
N LYS A 170 -0.89 13.18 -6.55
CA LYS A 170 -0.63 14.33 -5.68
C LYS A 170 -0.99 14.02 -4.23
N LYS A 171 -2.22 13.52 -3.99
CA LYS A 171 -2.67 13.18 -2.64
C LYS A 171 -1.87 12.03 -2.02
N ALA A 172 -1.56 11.01 -2.82
CA ALA A 172 -0.78 9.86 -2.34
C ALA A 172 0.66 10.27 -1.96
N LEU A 173 1.30 11.19 -2.69
CA LEU A 173 2.61 11.74 -2.34
C LEU A 173 2.57 12.49 -1.00
N GLU A 174 1.58 13.37 -0.81
CA GLU A 174 1.38 14.12 0.44
C GLU A 174 1.20 13.20 1.65
N VAL A 175 0.35 12.19 1.51
CA VAL A 175 0.12 11.21 2.58
C VAL A 175 1.35 10.35 2.85
N THR A 176 2.09 9.98 1.80
CA THR A 176 3.33 9.21 1.94
C THR A 176 4.37 10.04 2.70
N LEU A 177 4.50 11.34 2.38
CA LEU A 177 5.33 12.28 3.13
C LEU A 177 4.89 12.40 4.59
N GLU A 178 3.59 12.59 4.83
CA GLU A 178 3.04 12.77 6.17
C GLU A 178 3.34 11.57 7.10
N LEU A 179 3.30 10.36 6.55
CA LEU A 179 3.59 9.10 7.24
C LEU A 179 5.10 8.74 7.26
N GLY A 180 5.95 9.63 6.75
CA GLY A 180 7.40 9.45 6.72
C GLY A 180 7.86 8.30 5.82
N GLY A 181 7.19 8.09 4.69
CA GLY A 181 7.54 7.06 3.71
C GLY A 181 8.93 7.29 3.11
N GLU A 182 9.76 6.25 3.08
CA GLU A 182 11.13 6.34 2.56
C GLU A 182 11.22 6.30 1.03
N GLY A 183 10.10 6.07 0.35
CA GLY A 183 9.99 6.12 -1.09
C GLY A 183 8.56 6.21 -1.57
N TYR A 184 8.40 6.45 -2.87
CA TYR A 184 7.11 6.43 -3.55
C TYR A 184 7.22 5.56 -4.80
N VAL A 185 6.23 4.70 -5.03
CA VAL A 185 6.24 3.73 -6.14
C VAL A 185 5.28 4.14 -7.24
N PHE A 186 5.66 3.90 -8.49
CA PHE A 186 4.76 3.88 -9.63
C PHE A 186 4.74 2.47 -10.22
N TRP A 187 3.59 1.80 -10.16
CA TRP A 187 3.35 0.56 -10.88
C TRP A 187 2.28 0.78 -11.94
N GLY A 188 2.67 0.72 -13.21
CA GLY A 188 1.83 1.02 -14.36
C GLY A 188 0.85 -0.11 -14.72
N GLY A 189 -0.04 -0.52 -13.80
CA GLY A 189 -0.94 -1.66 -14.02
C GLY A 189 -1.86 -1.54 -15.24
N ARG A 190 -2.18 -0.31 -15.66
CA ARG A 190 -2.92 0.00 -16.90
C ARG A 190 -2.14 0.87 -17.89
N GLU A 191 -0.88 1.19 -17.58
CA GLU A 191 -0.04 2.06 -18.41
C GLU A 191 0.59 1.24 -19.54
N GLY A 192 -0.25 0.89 -20.51
CA GLY A 192 0.07 0.02 -21.63
C GLY A 192 -1.15 -0.12 -22.53
N TYR A 193 -1.18 -1.17 -23.35
CA TYR A 193 -2.24 -1.39 -24.32
C TYR A 193 -2.74 -2.82 -24.32
N GLN A 194 -3.99 -3.01 -24.74
CA GLN A 194 -4.55 -4.32 -25.01
C GLN A 194 -4.40 -4.71 -26.49
N THR A 195 -4.38 -3.73 -27.40
CA THR A 195 -4.20 -3.94 -28.84
C THR A 195 -3.53 -2.73 -29.49
N LEU A 196 -2.60 -2.96 -30.42
CA LEU A 196 -1.89 -1.87 -31.10
C LEU A 196 -2.78 -1.06 -32.07
N TRP A 197 -3.89 -1.63 -32.52
CA TRP A 197 -4.76 -1.02 -33.54
C TRP A 197 -5.37 0.31 -33.12
N ASN A 198 -5.54 0.55 -31.82
CA ASN A 198 -6.12 1.77 -31.27
C ASN A 198 -5.18 2.51 -30.30
N THR A 199 -3.87 2.22 -30.37
CA THR A 199 -2.87 2.76 -29.45
C THR A 199 -1.85 3.60 -30.20
N ASP A 200 -1.70 4.86 -29.78
CA ASP A 200 -0.58 5.70 -30.19
C ASP A 200 0.50 5.62 -29.10
N LEU A 201 1.39 4.62 -29.23
CA LEU A 201 2.46 4.36 -28.26
C LEU A 201 3.35 5.58 -28.02
N ARG A 202 3.60 6.37 -29.08
CA ARG A 202 4.46 7.54 -28.97
C ARG A 202 3.80 8.62 -28.11
N ARG A 203 2.52 8.90 -28.36
CA ARG A 203 1.76 9.88 -27.58
C ARG A 203 1.58 9.44 -26.14
N GLU A 204 1.23 8.18 -25.92
CA GLU A 204 0.99 7.63 -24.58
C GLU A 204 2.26 7.64 -23.72
N GLN A 205 3.40 7.20 -24.25
CA GLN A 205 4.67 7.26 -23.53
C GLN A 205 5.13 8.71 -23.28
N ALA A 206 4.86 9.63 -24.20
CA ALA A 206 5.13 11.05 -23.97
C ALA A 206 4.26 11.63 -22.85
N ASN A 207 3.00 11.22 -22.73
CA ASN A 207 2.13 11.63 -21.62
C ASN A 207 2.58 11.02 -20.29
N LEU A 208 2.97 9.74 -20.27
CA LEU A 208 3.51 9.09 -19.08
C LEU A 208 4.80 9.80 -18.59
N ALA A 209 5.68 10.18 -19.52
CA ALA A 209 6.88 10.97 -19.18
C ALA A 209 6.51 12.33 -18.56
N ARG A 210 5.55 13.06 -19.15
CA ARG A 210 5.05 14.33 -18.58
C ARG A 210 4.49 14.14 -17.17
N PHE A 211 3.74 13.07 -16.96
CA PHE A 211 3.16 12.72 -15.67
C PHE A 211 4.25 12.49 -14.61
N PHE A 212 5.30 11.73 -14.93
CA PHE A 212 6.43 11.53 -14.01
C PHE A 212 7.21 12.82 -13.75
N HIS A 213 7.42 13.66 -14.76
CA HIS A 213 8.05 14.98 -14.54
C HIS A 213 7.25 15.82 -13.56
N MET A 214 5.92 15.93 -13.76
CA MET A 214 5.05 16.67 -12.84
C MET A 214 5.07 16.09 -11.43
N ALA A 215 5.05 14.75 -11.29
CA ALA A 215 5.10 14.11 -9.98
C ALA A 215 6.44 14.34 -9.26
N VAL A 216 7.56 14.29 -9.98
CA VAL A 216 8.90 14.60 -9.43
C VAL A 216 9.00 16.07 -9.02
N ASP A 217 8.50 16.98 -9.86
CA ASP A 217 8.50 18.41 -9.56
C ASP A 217 7.66 18.70 -8.31
N TYR A 218 6.48 18.07 -8.20
CA TYR A 218 5.64 18.22 -7.01
C TYR A 218 6.24 17.58 -5.75
N ALA A 219 6.85 16.39 -5.86
CA ALA A 219 7.55 15.76 -4.75
C ALA A 219 8.65 16.66 -4.19
N LYS A 220 9.44 17.32 -5.07
CA LYS A 220 10.43 18.32 -4.66
C LYS A 220 9.80 19.56 -4.03
N GLU A 221 8.67 20.03 -4.57
CA GLU A 221 7.95 21.21 -4.06
C GLU A 221 7.49 21.00 -2.61
N ILE A 222 7.00 19.81 -2.27
CA ILE A 222 6.53 19.50 -0.91
C ILE A 222 7.64 19.00 0.03
N GLY A 223 8.86 18.81 -0.47
CA GLY A 223 10.00 18.34 0.33
C GLY A 223 9.96 16.85 0.65
N PHE A 224 9.42 16.04 -0.27
CA PHE A 224 9.48 14.57 -0.20
C PHE A 224 10.90 14.05 -0.45
#